data_AF-A0A3M1FBA0-F1
#
_entry.id   AF-A0A3M1FBA0-F1
#
_cell.length_a   1.000
_cell.length_b   1.000
_cell.length_c   1.000
_cell.angle_alpha   90.00
_cell.angle_beta   90.00
_cell.angle_gamma   90.00
#
_symmetry.space_group_name_H-M   'P 1'
#
loop_
_entity.id
_entity.type
_entity.pdbx_description
1 polymer ?
#
loop_
_entity_poly.entity_id
_entity_poly.type
_entity_poly.pdbx_seq_one_letter_code
_entity_poly.pdbx_strand_id
1 'polypeptide(L)'
;MKLFEEFQAFRRILCICPCCGEIKRLSDLKLTTKEHGPDTWLDKFEKKERLVEKKEEAFEKVKEELRKKSVERGQKEAEKIFRQAINPELRSLRLDPKDMTPILNPVDFIVFKGMVKTENVSDIIFLSKHISNSYLNSLRRQVKKAIDKRNYDWKLVRISNDGSIKIE
;
A
#
# COMPACT_ATOMS: atom_id res chain seq x y z
N MET A 1 9.57 23.35 47.90
CA MET A 1 10.14 22.45 48.92
C MET A 1 9.10 21.82 49.85
N LYS A 2 7.95 22.45 50.14
CA LYS A 2 6.93 21.89 51.05
C LYS A 2 6.21 20.61 50.56
N LEU A 3 5.91 20.52 49.26
CA LEU A 3 5.19 19.36 48.69
C LEU A 3 5.97 18.04 48.80
N PHE A 4 7.31 18.11 48.67
CA PHE A 4 8.16 16.92 48.80
C PHE A 4 8.21 16.43 50.24
N GLU A 5 8.29 17.35 51.21
CA GLU A 5 8.23 17.03 52.63
C GLU A 5 6.88 16.44 53.03
N GLU A 6 5.77 16.97 52.50
CA GLU A 6 4.42 16.42 52.69
C GLU A 6 4.29 15.00 52.11
N PHE A 7 4.85 14.75 50.92
CA PHE A 7 4.86 13.43 50.31
C PHE A 7 5.70 12.41 51.11
N GLN A 8 6.85 12.85 51.66
CA GLN A 8 7.65 12.03 52.56
C GLN A 8 6.95 11.78 53.91
N ALA A 9 6.10 12.71 54.38
CA ALA A 9 5.28 12.51 55.56
C ALA A 9 4.23 11.42 55.35
N PHE A 10 3.61 11.33 54.16
CA PHE A 10 2.66 10.26 53.86
C PHE A 10 3.26 8.84 53.87
N ARG A 11 4.56 8.71 53.61
CA ARG A 11 5.28 7.42 53.76
C ARG A 11 5.44 6.97 55.21
N ARG A 12 5.30 7.88 56.18
CA ARG A 12 5.40 7.61 57.62
C ARG A 12 4.06 7.25 58.25
N ILE A 13 2.95 7.52 57.56
CA ILE A 13 1.60 7.19 58.03
C ILE A 13 1.31 5.73 57.67
N LEU A 14 1.14 4.89 58.69
CA LEU A 14 0.76 3.49 58.56
C LEU A 14 -0.76 3.34 58.78
N CYS A 15 -1.41 2.65 57.87
CA CYS A 15 -2.84 2.36 57.88
C CYS A 15 -3.04 0.85 58.03
N ILE A 16 -4.04 0.43 58.80
CA ILE A 16 -4.40 -0.97 58.96
C ILE A 16 -5.63 -1.23 58.09
N CYS A 17 -5.61 -2.24 57.21
CA CYS A 17 -6.83 -2.60 56.48
C CYS A 17 -7.86 -3.17 57.46
N PRO A 18 -9.09 -2.62 57.52
CA PRO A 18 -10.17 -3.22 58.30
C PRO A 18 -10.62 -4.59 57.76
N CYS A 19 -10.20 -4.95 56.55
CA CYS A 19 -10.56 -6.19 55.86
C CYS A 19 -9.69 -7.40 56.23
N CYS A 20 -8.38 -7.22 56.37
CA CYS A 20 -7.40 -8.30 56.52
C CYS A 20 -6.35 -8.03 57.61
N GLY A 21 -6.38 -6.87 58.27
CA GLY A 21 -5.43 -6.49 59.31
C GLY A 21 -4.02 -6.15 58.81
N GLU A 22 -3.78 -6.15 57.49
CA GLU A 22 -2.48 -5.86 56.90
C GLU A 22 -2.12 -4.37 57.07
N ILE A 23 -0.87 -4.11 57.48
CA ILE A 23 -0.33 -2.75 57.63
C ILE A 23 0.18 -2.27 56.28
N LYS A 24 -0.38 -1.17 55.77
CA LYS A 24 0.05 -0.50 54.53
C LYS A 24 0.42 0.95 54.79
N ARG A 25 1.31 1.52 53.98
CA ARG A 25 1.60 2.95 54.04
C ARG A 25 0.51 3.74 53.33
N LEU A 26 0.19 4.94 53.81
CA LEU A 26 -0.77 5.82 53.16
C LEU A 26 -0.35 6.16 51.71
N SER A 27 0.95 6.27 51.45
CA SER A 27 1.51 6.50 50.09
C SER A 27 1.17 5.41 49.09
N ASP A 28 0.93 4.18 49.56
CA ASP A 28 0.72 3.01 48.72
C ASP A 28 -0.78 2.79 48.44
N LEU A 29 -1.64 3.63 49.04
CA LEU A 29 -3.08 3.58 48.86
C LEU A 29 -3.51 4.46 47.69
N LYS A 30 -4.35 3.90 46.83
CA LYS A 30 -5.04 4.68 45.80
C LYS A 30 -6.24 5.37 46.44
N LEU A 31 -6.05 6.61 46.87
CA LEU A 31 -7.13 7.43 47.43
C LEU A 31 -8.14 7.75 46.32
N THR A 32 -9.38 7.32 46.49
CA THR A 32 -10.49 7.63 45.59
C THR A 32 -11.57 8.35 46.38
N THR A 33 -11.96 9.54 45.95
CA THR A 33 -13.12 10.25 46.50
C THR A 33 -14.40 9.74 45.82
N LYS A 34 -15.49 9.62 46.57
CA LYS A 34 -16.81 9.30 45.99
C LYS A 34 -17.34 10.43 45.11
N GLU A 35 -16.95 11.66 45.41
CA GLU A 35 -17.33 12.85 44.67
C GLU A 35 -16.26 13.21 43.63
N HIS A 36 -16.73 13.62 42.46
CA HIS A 36 -15.87 14.12 41.39
C HIS A 36 -15.24 15.44 41.84
N GLY A 37 -13.91 15.50 41.83
CA GLY A 37 -13.20 16.74 42.12
C GLY A 37 -13.54 17.85 41.11
N PRO A 38 -13.23 19.12 41.42
CA PRO A 38 -13.43 20.20 40.46
C PRO A 38 -12.61 19.95 39.19
N ASP A 39 -13.23 20.13 38.03
CA ASP A 39 -12.57 19.98 36.72
C ASP A 39 -11.29 20.83 36.67
N THR A 40 -10.15 20.16 36.53
CA THR A 40 -8.85 20.82 36.46
C THR A 40 -8.57 21.33 35.04
N TRP A 41 -7.53 22.14 34.90
CA TRP A 41 -7.03 22.52 33.57
C TRP A 41 -6.59 21.30 32.76
N LEU A 42 -6.02 20.29 33.40
CA LEU A 42 -5.58 19.04 32.75
C LEU A 42 -6.78 18.27 32.19
N ASP A 43 -7.87 18.14 32.95
CA ASP A 43 -9.10 17.49 32.47
C ASP A 43 -9.66 18.20 31.22
N LYS A 44 -9.60 19.53 31.19
CA LYS A 44 -10.03 20.32 30.03
C LYS A 44 -9.08 20.15 28.83
N PHE A 45 -7.78 20.03 29.08
CA PHE A 45 -6.78 19.78 28.04
C PHE A 45 -6.96 18.39 27.43
N GLU A 46 -7.05 17.34 28.25
CA GLU A 46 -7.27 15.96 27.79
C GLU A 46 -8.58 15.82 27.02
N LYS A 47 -9.66 16.48 27.46
CA LYS A 47 -10.93 16.53 26.73
C LYS A 47 -10.74 17.14 25.33
N LYS A 48 -9.95 18.20 25.20
CA LYS A 48 -9.66 18.84 23.90
C LYS A 48 -8.79 17.96 23.02
N GLU A 49 -7.75 17.33 23.57
CA GLU A 49 -6.87 16.41 22.86
C GLU A 49 -7.67 15.25 22.24
N ARG A 50 -8.51 14.58 23.05
CA ARG A 50 -9.41 13.52 22.55
C ARG A 50 -10.37 13.99 21.46
N LEU A 51 -10.80 15.25 21.50
CA LEU A 51 -11.65 15.82 20.44
C LEU A 51 -10.88 16.06 19.15
N VAL A 52 -9.61 16.45 19.23
CA VAL A 52 -8.73 16.62 18.08
C VAL A 52 -8.43 15.27 17.44
N GLU A 53 -8.00 14.28 18.24
CA GLU A 53 -7.73 12.91 17.76
C GLU A 53 -8.94 12.33 17.00
N LYS A 54 -10.14 12.44 17.56
CA LYS A 54 -11.37 11.98 16.89
C LYS A 54 -11.63 12.66 15.55
N LYS A 55 -11.32 13.96 15.45
CA LYS A 55 -11.48 14.72 14.21
C LYS A 55 -10.43 14.33 13.19
N GLU A 56 -9.19 14.09 13.61
CA GLU A 56 -8.11 13.61 12.75
C GLU A 56 -8.42 12.22 12.17
N GLU A 57 -8.87 11.29 13.01
CA GLU A 57 -9.31 9.96 12.55
C GLU A 57 -10.46 10.05 11.54
N ALA A 58 -11.46 10.90 11.81
CA ALA A 58 -12.58 11.10 10.89
C ALA A 58 -12.13 11.72 9.56
N PHE A 59 -11.22 12.70 9.62
CA PHE A 59 -10.65 13.34 8.43
C PHE A 59 -9.88 12.33 7.58
N GLU A 60 -9.05 11.49 8.20
CA GLU A 60 -8.22 10.56 7.45
C GLU A 60 -9.04 9.46 6.78
N LYS A 61 -10.13 9.00 7.42
CA LYS A 61 -11.12 8.12 6.78
C LYS A 61 -11.74 8.76 5.54
N VAL A 62 -12.21 10.01 5.65
CA VAL A 62 -12.81 10.73 4.51
C VAL A 62 -11.80 10.95 3.39
N LYS A 63 -10.56 11.30 3.73
CA LYS A 63 -9.47 11.51 2.78
C LYS A 63 -9.13 10.22 2.03
N GLU A 64 -9.03 9.08 2.72
CA GLU A 64 -8.81 7.78 2.08
C GLU A 64 -9.92 7.42 1.11
N GLU A 65 -11.18 7.62 1.50
CA GLU A 65 -12.33 7.37 0.61
C GLU A 65 -12.31 8.26 -0.63
N LEU A 66 -12.04 9.56 -0.45
CA LEU A 66 -11.92 10.51 -1.55
C LEU A 66 -10.77 10.14 -2.49
N ARG A 67 -9.65 9.68 -1.95
CA ARG A 67 -8.49 9.23 -2.72
C ARG A 67 -8.84 7.99 -3.55
N LYS A 68 -9.48 6.99 -2.93
CA LYS A 68 -9.95 5.77 -3.63
C LYS A 68 -10.91 6.13 -4.78
N LYS A 69 -11.93 6.96 -4.50
CA LYS A 69 -12.89 7.44 -5.51
C LYS A 69 -12.21 8.21 -6.65
N SER A 70 -11.20 9.04 -6.33
CA SER A 70 -10.45 9.79 -7.34
C SER A 70 -9.61 8.89 -8.22
N VAL A 71 -8.94 7.88 -7.63
CA VAL A 71 -8.18 6.87 -8.38
C VAL A 71 -9.10 6.08 -9.31
N GLU A 72 -10.24 5.60 -8.83
CA GLU A 72 -11.22 4.87 -9.65
C GLU A 72 -11.74 5.72 -10.82
N ARG A 73 -12.05 7.00 -10.57
CA ARG A 73 -12.47 7.93 -11.63
C ARG A 73 -11.37 8.13 -12.66
N GLY A 74 -10.13 8.33 -12.20
CA GLY A 74 -8.96 8.49 -13.07
C GLY A 74 -8.72 7.26 -13.94
N GLN A 75 -8.81 6.06 -13.36
CA GLN A 75 -8.68 4.81 -14.11
C GLN A 75 -9.77 4.66 -15.17
N LYS A 76 -11.03 4.97 -14.85
CA LYS A 76 -12.14 4.91 -15.81
C LYS A 76 -11.96 5.89 -16.96
N GLU A 77 -11.53 7.11 -16.69
CA GLU A 77 -11.31 8.12 -17.74
C GLU A 77 -10.09 7.76 -18.59
N ALA A 78 -9.00 7.27 -17.98
CA ALA A 78 -7.83 6.79 -18.71
C ALA A 78 -8.20 5.61 -19.63
N GLU A 79 -9.00 4.66 -19.16
CA GLU A 79 -9.51 3.57 -20.00
C GLU A 79 -10.35 4.07 -21.17
N LYS A 80 -11.19 5.08 -20.94
CA LYS A 80 -12.03 5.68 -21.98
C LYS A 80 -11.18 6.39 -23.04
N ILE A 81 -10.25 7.25 -22.63
CA ILE A 81 -9.30 7.93 -23.53
C ILE A 81 -8.50 6.90 -24.31
N PHE A 82 -7.99 5.87 -23.62
CA PHE A 82 -7.24 4.81 -24.26
C PHE A 82 -8.08 4.07 -25.32
N ARG A 83 -9.32 3.68 -25.00
CA ARG A 83 -10.24 3.03 -25.95
C ARG A 83 -10.60 3.91 -27.14
N GLN A 84 -10.58 5.23 -27.00
CA GLN A 84 -10.82 6.18 -28.09
C GLN A 84 -9.58 6.39 -28.96
N ALA A 85 -8.39 6.40 -28.36
CA ALA A 85 -7.12 6.59 -29.06
C ALA A 85 -6.62 5.32 -29.75
N ILE A 86 -7.05 4.13 -29.29
CA ILE A 86 -6.59 2.87 -29.85
C ILE A 86 -7.13 2.64 -31.27
N ASN A 87 -6.29 2.09 -32.14
CA ASN A 87 -6.71 1.68 -33.48
C ASN A 87 -7.84 0.62 -33.37
N PRO A 88 -8.97 0.75 -34.11
CA PRO A 88 -10.04 -0.24 -34.16
C PRO A 88 -9.57 -1.68 -34.40
N GLU A 89 -8.50 -1.89 -35.18
CA GLU A 89 -7.92 -3.21 -35.42
C GLU A 89 -7.36 -3.83 -34.12
N LEU A 90 -6.69 -3.04 -33.29
CA LEU A 90 -6.17 -3.49 -32.00
C LEU A 90 -7.31 -3.80 -31.02
N ARG A 91 -8.43 -3.05 -31.12
CA ARG A 91 -9.65 -3.33 -30.36
C ARG A 91 -10.29 -4.66 -30.75
N SER A 92 -10.17 -5.08 -32.02
CA SER A 92 -10.71 -6.35 -32.49
C SER A 92 -10.00 -7.58 -31.88
N LEU A 93 -8.74 -7.42 -31.47
CA LEU A 93 -7.96 -8.47 -30.80
C LEU A 93 -8.43 -8.79 -29.37
N ARG A 94 -9.34 -7.99 -28.79
CA ARG A 94 -9.89 -8.17 -27.44
C ARG A 94 -8.82 -8.35 -26.33
N LEU A 95 -7.66 -7.72 -26.51
CA LEU A 95 -6.58 -7.73 -25.52
C LEU A 95 -6.81 -6.62 -24.49
N ASP A 96 -6.44 -6.88 -23.23
CA ASP A 96 -6.41 -5.83 -22.21
C ASP A 96 -5.14 -5.00 -22.41
N PRO A 97 -5.25 -3.68 -22.59
CA PRO A 97 -4.09 -2.81 -22.72
C PRO A 97 -3.13 -2.87 -21.54
N LYS A 98 -3.64 -3.15 -20.33
CA LYS A 98 -2.83 -3.26 -19.11
C LYS A 98 -1.99 -4.53 -19.09
N ASP A 99 -2.33 -5.53 -19.90
CA ASP A 99 -1.54 -6.74 -20.08
C ASP A 99 -0.38 -6.54 -21.08
N MET A 100 -0.31 -5.38 -21.77
CA MET A 100 0.68 -5.11 -22.81
C MET A 100 1.92 -4.42 -22.25
N THR A 101 3.08 -5.06 -22.41
CA THR A 101 4.39 -4.51 -22.04
C THR A 101 5.19 -4.12 -23.30
N PRO A 102 5.60 -2.86 -23.46
CA PRO A 102 6.41 -2.45 -24.60
C PRO A 102 7.83 -3.01 -24.48
N ILE A 103 8.31 -3.65 -25.56
CA ILE A 103 9.72 -4.10 -25.68
C ILE A 103 10.43 -3.47 -26.89
N LEU A 104 9.69 -2.75 -27.74
CA LEU A 104 10.16 -1.94 -28.87
C LEU A 104 10.67 -2.74 -30.09
N ASN A 105 11.98 -2.98 -30.20
CA ASN A 105 12.58 -3.55 -31.41
C ASN A 105 13.20 -4.91 -31.04
N PRO A 106 12.91 -6.01 -31.75
CA PRO A 106 12.12 -6.13 -33.00
C PRO A 106 10.62 -6.27 -32.85
N VAL A 107 10.11 -6.52 -31.65
CA VAL A 107 8.67 -6.70 -31.39
C VAL A 107 8.18 -5.51 -30.58
N ASP A 108 7.08 -4.86 -30.99
CA ASP A 108 6.64 -3.63 -30.32
C ASP A 108 6.16 -3.90 -28.88
N PHE A 109 5.36 -4.95 -28.69
CA PHE A 109 4.80 -5.34 -27.39
C PHE A 109 4.81 -6.86 -27.14
N ILE A 110 4.98 -7.24 -25.88
CA ILE A 110 4.60 -8.56 -25.36
C ILE A 110 3.33 -8.40 -24.55
N VAL A 111 2.33 -9.24 -24.79
CA VAL A 111 1.06 -9.23 -24.06
C VAL A 111 0.96 -10.48 -23.20
N PHE A 112 0.83 -10.30 -21.89
CA PHE A 112 0.65 -11.37 -20.91
C PHE A 112 -0.85 -11.51 -20.61
N LYS A 113 -1.56 -12.23 -21.47
CA LYS A 113 -3.02 -12.22 -21.47
C LYS A 113 -3.60 -12.80 -20.17
N GLY A 114 -4.37 -11.98 -19.47
CA GLY A 114 -4.99 -12.32 -18.18
C GLY A 114 -4.19 -11.88 -16.96
N MET A 115 -2.97 -11.35 -17.14
CA MET A 115 -2.08 -10.97 -16.03
C MET A 115 -2.76 -10.02 -15.03
N VAL A 116 -3.43 -8.98 -15.51
CA VAL A 116 -3.99 -7.93 -14.63
C VAL A 116 -5.36 -8.31 -14.05
N LYS A 117 -6.20 -9.02 -14.81
CA LYS A 117 -7.58 -9.31 -14.39
C LYS A 117 -7.74 -10.64 -13.66
N THR A 118 -7.00 -11.67 -14.06
CA THR A 118 -7.13 -13.02 -13.52
C THR A 118 -5.94 -13.44 -12.67
N GLU A 119 -4.93 -12.57 -12.52
CA GLU A 119 -3.66 -12.86 -11.84
C GLU A 119 -2.98 -14.15 -12.38
N ASN A 120 -3.31 -14.52 -13.61
CA ASN A 120 -2.85 -15.73 -14.27
C ASN A 120 -2.63 -15.43 -15.76
N VAL A 121 -1.45 -15.80 -16.26
CA VAL A 121 -1.07 -15.61 -17.66
C VAL A 121 -1.47 -16.83 -18.46
N SER A 122 -2.52 -16.67 -19.27
CA SER A 122 -3.03 -17.73 -20.16
C SER A 122 -2.20 -17.88 -21.44
N ASP A 123 -1.78 -16.76 -22.02
CA ASP A 123 -1.05 -16.71 -23.28
C ASP A 123 0.01 -15.60 -23.24
N ILE A 124 1.13 -15.82 -23.92
CA ILE A 124 2.13 -14.78 -24.21
C ILE A 124 2.04 -14.45 -25.70
N ILE A 125 1.61 -13.23 -26.03
CA ILE A 125 1.37 -12.81 -27.42
C ILE A 125 2.39 -11.74 -27.81
N PHE A 126 3.16 -12.02 -28.86
CA PHE A 126 4.07 -11.04 -29.46
C PHE A 126 3.30 -10.20 -30.47
N LEU A 127 3.19 -8.90 -30.22
CA LEU A 127 2.43 -7.97 -31.04
C LEU A 127 3.38 -6.98 -31.73
N SER A 128 3.21 -6.80 -33.03
CA SER A 128 3.98 -5.82 -33.81
C SER A 128 3.11 -5.17 -34.88
N LYS A 129 3.27 -3.86 -35.04
CA LYS A 129 2.64 -3.08 -36.10
C LYS A 129 3.38 -3.33 -37.41
N HIS A 130 2.64 -3.62 -38.48
CA HIS A 130 3.25 -3.62 -39.81
C HIS A 130 3.72 -2.21 -40.20
N ILE A 131 4.98 -2.08 -40.64
CA ILE A 131 5.58 -0.80 -41.06
C ILE A 131 6.25 -0.95 -42.42
N SER A 132 6.43 0.15 -43.16
CA SER A 132 7.12 0.20 -44.45
C SER A 132 8.65 0.12 -44.32
N ASN A 133 9.18 -0.70 -43.41
CA ASN A 133 10.61 -0.94 -43.22
C ASN A 133 10.92 -2.42 -43.49
N SER A 134 11.59 -2.69 -44.62
CA SER A 134 11.90 -4.04 -45.09
C SER A 134 12.84 -4.79 -44.15
N TYR A 135 13.83 -4.11 -43.57
CA TYR A 135 14.79 -4.68 -42.62
C TYR A 135 14.10 -5.12 -41.33
N LEU A 136 13.32 -4.24 -40.70
CA LEU A 136 12.58 -4.57 -39.47
C LEU A 136 11.56 -5.69 -39.71
N ASN A 137 10.85 -5.67 -40.85
CA ASN A 137 9.94 -6.75 -41.20
C ASN A 137 10.68 -8.08 -41.42
N SER A 138 11.94 -8.04 -41.91
CA SER A 138 12.78 -9.23 -42.00
C SER A 138 13.12 -9.79 -40.62
N LEU A 139 13.56 -8.95 -39.67
CA LEU A 139 13.83 -9.36 -38.29
C LEU A 139 12.58 -9.94 -37.61
N ARG A 140 11.42 -9.28 -37.76
CA ARG A 140 10.14 -9.77 -37.20
C ARG A 140 9.74 -11.14 -37.74
N ARG A 141 9.98 -11.40 -39.04
CA ARG A 141 9.77 -12.73 -39.63
C ARG A 141 10.72 -13.78 -39.03
N GLN A 142 11.96 -13.41 -38.70
CA GLN A 142 12.89 -14.33 -38.02
C GLN A 142 12.43 -14.65 -36.60
N VAL A 143 11.95 -13.65 -35.84
CA VAL A 143 11.36 -13.87 -34.51
C VAL A 143 10.15 -14.80 -34.62
N LYS A 144 9.23 -14.53 -35.56
CA LYS A 144 8.07 -15.41 -35.80
C LYS A 144 8.52 -16.86 -36.08
N LYS A 145 9.52 -17.07 -36.94
CA LYS A 145 10.08 -18.39 -37.21
C LYS A 145 10.67 -19.07 -35.98
N ALA A 146 11.34 -18.32 -35.10
CA ALA A 146 11.87 -18.86 -33.85
C ALA A 146 10.74 -19.33 -32.92
N ILE A 147 9.65 -18.56 -32.81
CA ILE A 147 8.45 -18.92 -32.05
C ILE A 147 7.78 -20.16 -32.64
N ASP A 148 7.55 -20.18 -33.95
CA ASP A 148 6.91 -21.30 -34.65
C ASP A 148 7.69 -22.62 -34.47
N LYS A 149 9.02 -22.52 -34.42
CA LYS A 149 9.93 -23.66 -34.14
C LYS A 149 10.08 -23.98 -32.66
N ARG A 150 9.47 -23.21 -31.76
CA ARG A 150 9.63 -23.28 -30.30
C ARG A 150 11.09 -23.11 -29.83
N ASN A 151 11.86 -22.31 -30.55
CA ASN A 151 13.24 -21.96 -30.22
C ASN A 151 13.27 -20.76 -29.26
N TYR A 152 12.79 -20.94 -28.04
CA TYR A 152 12.85 -19.95 -26.97
C TYR A 152 13.09 -20.63 -25.63
N ASP A 153 13.61 -19.87 -24.67
CA ASP A 153 14.02 -20.39 -23.37
C ASP A 153 13.72 -19.38 -22.26
N TRP A 154 13.57 -19.87 -21.03
CA TRP A 154 13.38 -19.04 -19.84
C TRP A 154 14.65 -19.07 -19.00
N LYS A 155 15.34 -17.93 -18.91
CA LYS A 155 16.57 -17.80 -18.13
C LYS A 155 16.38 -16.81 -17.00
N LEU A 156 16.75 -17.22 -15.79
CA LEU A 156 16.70 -16.35 -14.63
C LEU A 156 18.11 -15.80 -14.38
N VAL A 157 18.20 -14.47 -14.33
CA VAL A 157 19.47 -13.77 -14.16
C VAL A 157 19.37 -12.92 -12.92
N ARG A 158 20.22 -13.22 -11.93
CA ARG A 158 20.32 -12.44 -10.69
C ARG A 158 21.46 -11.44 -10.83
N ILE A 159 21.11 -10.17 -10.71
CA ILE A 159 22.06 -9.06 -10.71
C ILE A 159 22.28 -8.66 -9.25
N SER A 160 23.50 -8.84 -8.76
CA SER A 160 23.91 -8.42 -7.42
C SER A 160 24.09 -6.90 -7.35
N ASN A 161 24.12 -6.35 -6.14
CA ASN A 161 24.32 -4.90 -5.93
C ASN A 161 25.69 -4.38 -6.43
N ASP A 162 26.67 -5.27 -6.62
CA ASP A 162 27.99 -4.98 -7.20
C ASP A 162 28.01 -5.11 -8.74
N GLY A 163 26.86 -5.39 -9.36
CA GLY A 163 26.71 -5.60 -10.79
C GLY A 163 27.14 -7.01 -11.27
N SER A 164 27.53 -7.91 -10.37
CA SER A 164 27.83 -9.29 -10.74
C SER A 164 26.55 -10.01 -11.19
N ILE A 165 26.67 -10.77 -12.28
CA ILE A 165 25.56 -11.48 -12.91
C ILE A 165 25.71 -12.98 -12.62
N LYS A 166 24.72 -13.58 -11.97
CA LYS A 166 24.61 -15.03 -11.81
C LYS A 166 23.40 -15.52 -12.60
N ILE A 167 23.63 -16.47 -13.51
CA ILE A 167 22.56 -17.15 -14.23
C ILE A 167 22.17 -18.37 -13.38
N GLU A 168 20.90 -18.45 -13.00
CA GLU A 168 20.32 -19.61 -12.32
C GLU A 168 19.72 -20.59 -13.34
#